data_AF-P83284-F1
#
_entry.id   AF-P83284-F1
#
_cell.length_a   1.000
_cell.length_b   1.000
_cell.length_c   1.000
_cell.angle_alpha   90.00
_cell.angle_beta   90.00
_cell.angle_gamma   90.00
#
_symmetry.space_group_name_H-M   'P 1'
#
loop_
_entity.id
_entity.type
_entity.pdbx_description
1 polymer ?
#
loop_
_entity_poly.entity_id
_entity_poly.type
_entity_poly.pdbx_seq_one_letter_code
_entity_poly.pdbx_strand_id
1 'polypeptide(L)' 'SSKWEACCDRCACTKSIPPQCHCADIRLNSCHSACESCACTRSIPAKCRCFDITDFCYKPCSG' A
#
# COMPACT_ATOMS: atom_id res chain seq x y z
N SER A 1 -4.62 9.04 11.22
CA SER A 1 -3.66 8.72 10.15
C SER A 1 -3.89 9.62 8.95
N SER A 2 -2.85 10.28 8.45
CA SER A 2 -2.93 11.18 7.30
C SER A 2 -3.03 10.37 6.01
N LYS A 3 -3.96 10.69 5.11
CA LYS A 3 -4.21 9.94 3.86
C LYS A 3 -2.95 9.75 2.98
N TRP A 4 -2.01 10.67 3.10
CA TRP A 4 -0.74 10.74 2.37
C TRP A 4 0.36 9.90 3.02
N GLU A 5 0.26 9.59 4.30
CA GLU A 5 1.31 8.87 5.02
C GLU A 5 1.53 7.48 4.42
N ALA A 6 2.79 7.13 4.21
CA ALA A 6 3.21 5.79 3.82
C ALA A 6 3.07 4.87 5.05
N CYS A 7 1.98 4.10 5.03
CA CYS A 7 1.61 3.15 6.07
C CYS A 7 0.90 1.96 5.41
N CYS A 8 0.93 0.80 6.04
CA CYS A 8 0.28 -0.41 5.56
C CYS A 8 -0.19 -1.27 6.73
N ASP A 9 -1.50 -1.48 6.86
CA ASP A 9 -2.08 -2.38 7.87
C ASP A 9 -1.98 -3.85 7.44
N ARG A 10 -2.04 -4.13 6.13
CA ARG A 10 -2.00 -5.48 5.55
C ARG A 10 -0.81 -5.66 4.62
N CYS A 11 0.37 -5.84 5.19
CA CYS A 11 1.56 -6.16 4.41
C CYS A 11 1.75 -7.68 4.26
N ALA A 12 2.14 -8.15 3.07
CA ALA A 12 2.44 -9.55 2.81
C ALA A 12 3.78 -9.69 2.07
N CYS A 13 4.63 -10.61 2.52
CA CYS A 13 5.98 -10.82 1.99
C CYS A 13 6.23 -12.28 1.59
N THR A 14 7.06 -12.48 0.56
CA THR A 14 7.64 -13.80 0.24
C THR A 14 8.69 -14.21 1.28
N LYS A 15 8.96 -15.52 1.38
CA LYS A 15 10.03 -16.08 2.23
C LYS A 15 11.38 -16.17 1.49
N SER A 16 11.72 -15.15 0.71
CA SER A 16 13.01 -15.03 0.00
C SER A 16 13.95 -14.06 0.72
N ILE A 17 15.21 -13.97 0.26
CA ILE A 17 16.19 -12.99 0.76
C ILE A 17 16.74 -12.21 -0.46
N PRO A 18 16.45 -10.90 -0.61
CA PRO A 18 15.52 -10.13 0.22
C PRO A 18 14.06 -10.62 0.07
N PRO A 19 13.20 -10.37 1.07
CA PRO A 19 11.78 -10.61 0.92
C PRO A 19 11.20 -9.67 -0.13
N GLN A 20 10.15 -10.10 -0.81
CA GLN A 20 9.37 -9.26 -1.70
C GLN A 20 8.04 -9.00 -1.03
N CYS A 21 7.88 -7.80 -0.52
CA CYS A 21 6.74 -7.33 0.26
C CYS A 21 5.85 -6.43 -0.58
N HIS A 22 4.55 -6.54 -0.39
CA HIS A 22 3.57 -5.64 -1.01
C HIS A 22 2.46 -5.29 -0.02
N CYS A 23 1.89 -4.10 -0.17
CA CYS A 23 0.76 -3.67 0.62
C CYS A 23 -0.57 -4.14 0.00
N ALA A 24 -1.41 -4.80 0.78
CA ALA A 24 -2.73 -5.26 0.39
C ALA A 24 -3.87 -4.32 0.81
N ASP A 25 -3.53 -3.18 1.40
CA ASP A 25 -4.52 -2.17 1.79
C ASP A 25 -5.25 -1.60 0.58
N ILE A 26 -6.53 -1.31 0.79
CA ILE A 26 -7.37 -0.57 -0.16
C ILE A 26 -7.55 0.83 0.41
N ARG A 27 -7.07 1.85 -0.31
CA ARG A 27 -7.26 3.26 0.04
C ARG A 27 -8.32 3.90 -0.84
N LEU A 28 -9.06 4.85 -0.28
CA LEU A 28 -10.09 5.57 -1.02
C LEU A 28 -9.48 6.76 -1.79
N ASN A 29 -9.81 6.84 -3.08
CA ASN A 29 -9.48 7.90 -4.04
C ASN A 29 -7.99 8.07 -4.40
N SER A 30 -7.04 7.66 -3.56
CA SER A 30 -5.60 7.70 -3.91
C SER A 30 -4.78 6.71 -3.07
N CYS A 31 -3.59 6.36 -3.55
CA CYS A 31 -2.55 5.69 -2.77
C CYS A 31 -1.79 6.67 -1.85
N HIS A 32 -0.86 6.17 -1.03
CA HIS A 32 0.05 7.02 -0.23
C HIS A 32 1.09 7.73 -1.11
N SER A 33 1.76 8.75 -0.55
CA SER A 33 2.73 9.57 -1.29
C SER A 33 3.93 8.79 -1.82
N ALA A 34 4.36 7.75 -1.11
CA ALA A 34 5.48 6.90 -1.52
C ALA A 34 5.10 5.80 -2.52
N CYS A 35 3.84 5.71 -2.96
CA CYS A 35 3.41 4.66 -3.89
C CYS A 35 3.71 5.09 -5.32
N GLU A 36 4.61 4.39 -6.01
CA GLU A 36 4.97 4.68 -7.40
C GLU A 36 3.96 4.06 -8.38
N SER A 37 3.51 2.85 -8.10
CA SER A 37 2.58 2.07 -8.93
C SER A 37 1.19 2.01 -8.30
N CYS A 38 0.43 3.09 -8.42
CA CYS A 38 -0.94 3.17 -7.90
C CYS A 38 -1.98 2.84 -9.00
N ALA A 39 -2.90 1.90 -8.73
CA ALA A 39 -4.04 1.67 -9.59
C ALA A 39 -5.36 1.74 -8.82
N CYS A 40 -6.39 2.31 -9.47
CA CYS A 40 -7.70 2.58 -8.86
C CYS A 40 -8.85 2.06 -9.72
N THR A 41 -9.94 1.64 -9.07
CA THR A 41 -11.20 1.37 -9.75
C THR A 41 -11.83 2.66 -10.29
N ARG A 42 -12.58 2.56 -11.39
CA ARG A 42 -13.36 3.68 -11.96
C ARG A 42 -14.72 3.87 -11.27
N SER A 43 -14.76 3.72 -9.94
CA SER A 43 -15.95 3.88 -9.11
C SER A 43 -15.85 5.15 -8.26
N ILE A 44 -16.96 5.56 -7.64
CA ILE A 44 -16.99 6.65 -6.67
C ILE A 44 -17.50 6.09 -5.32
N PRO A 45 -16.70 6.07 -4.25
CA PRO A 45 -15.27 6.41 -4.24
C PRO A 45 -14.44 5.38 -5.02
N ALA A 46 -13.30 5.83 -5.55
CA ALA A 46 -12.35 4.94 -6.21
C ALA A 46 -11.64 4.11 -5.14
N LYS A 47 -11.49 2.81 -5.38
CA LYS A 47 -10.71 1.91 -4.53
C LYS A 47 -9.34 1.76 -5.17
N CYS A 48 -8.32 2.23 -4.48
CA CYS A 48 -6.95 2.28 -4.97
C CYS A 48 -6.07 1.29 -4.20
N ARG A 49 -5.15 0.65 -4.91
CA ARG A 49 -4.14 -0.25 -4.35
C ARG A 49 -2.76 0.12 -4.86
N CYS A 50 -1.77 0.05 -3.98
CA CYS A 50 -0.38 0.18 -4.35
C CYS A 50 0.18 -1.18 -4.78
N PHE A 51 0.90 -1.21 -5.90
CA PHE A 51 1.49 -2.42 -6.48
C PHE A 51 3.01 -2.46 -6.36
N ASP A 52 3.60 -1.49 -5.65
CA ASP A 52 5.03 -1.49 -5.38
C ASP A 52 5.44 -2.76 -4.64
N ILE A 53 6.62 -3.24 -5.00
CA ILE A 53 7.31 -4.33 -4.32
C ILE A 53 8.50 -3.74 -3.59
N THR A 54 8.50 -3.89 -2.27
CA THR A 54 9.57 -3.42 -1.37
C THR A 54 10.21 -4.60 -0.65
N ASP A 55 11.37 -4.42 -0.06
CA ASP A 55 12.01 -5.41 0.83
C ASP A 55 11.61 -5.25 2.31
N PHE A 56 10.67 -4.35 2.58
CA PHE A 56 10.16 -4.04 3.92
C PHE A 56 8.64 -3.83 3.91
N CYS A 57 8.05 -3.78 5.10
CA CYS A 57 6.66 -3.35 5.31
C CYS A 57 6.60 -1.96 5.93
N TYR A 58 5.75 -1.08 5.40
CA TYR A 58 5.44 0.18 6.07
C TYR A 58 4.80 -0.05 7.44
N LYS A 59 4.92 0.92 8.35
CA LYS A 59 4.25 0.88 9.66
C LYS A 59 2.72 0.80 9.49
N PRO A 60 1.97 0.23 10.45
CA PRO A 60 0.51 0.25 10.41
C PRO A 60 -0.05 1.67 10.30
N CYS A 61 -1.16 1.82 9.57
CA CYS A 61 -1.89 3.07 9.48
C CYS A 61 -2.72 3.33 10.74
N SER A 62 -3.19 2.25 11.37
CA SER A 62 -3.99 2.25 12.58
C SER A 62 -3.07 2.09 13.80
N GLY A 63 -2.39 3.19 14.17
CA GLY A 63 -1.59 3.30 15.40
C GLY A 63 -2.32 4.10 16.47
#